data_AF-A0A652M5B2-F1
#
_entry.id   AF-A0A652M5B2-F1
#
_cell.length_a   1.000
_cell.length_b   1.000
_cell.length_c   1.000
_cell.angle_alpha   90.00
_cell.angle_beta   90.00
_cell.angle_gamma   90.00
#
_symmetry.space_group_name_H-M   'P 1'
#
loop_
_entity.id
_entity.type
_entity.pdbx_description
1 polymer ?
#
loop_
_entity_poly.entity_id
_entity_poly.type
_entity_poly.pdbx_seq_one_letter_code
_entity_poly.pdbx_strand_id
1 'polypeptide(L)'
;MPFLGGPVGAGREFNADFFDLRGDDVVFRKEEAERLYRGFLQDLGAPGLDRLTIPLVATFGLSAHTLATTENWRVYRDHTGGLAPGFLTSALFADIVLAMVRGALAFYRHALGLGLRVLAVMPPQRVPGMSDQDVFLAAQEVVRAELDRLGVEIVDLRPRVTDDSGLQRAAFCEADDTIHGNLAFGRLILADLLARGL
;
A
#
# COMPACT_ATOMS: atom_id res chain seq x y z
N MET A 1 -23.14 6.47 -2.14
CA MET A 1 -22.68 6.77 -3.52
C MET A 1 -22.27 5.46 -4.18
N PRO A 2 -22.34 5.29 -5.52
CA PRO A 2 -21.65 4.18 -6.15
C PRO A 2 -20.14 4.35 -5.94
N PHE A 3 -19.47 3.32 -5.44
CA PHE A 3 -18.01 3.24 -5.42
C PHE A 3 -17.52 3.20 -6.87
N LEU A 4 -16.61 4.10 -7.24
CA LEU A 4 -15.95 4.08 -8.53
C LEU A 4 -14.45 3.92 -8.32
N GLY A 5 -13.87 2.94 -8.99
CA GLY A 5 -12.45 2.66 -8.93
C GLY A 5 -12.16 1.26 -9.45
N GLY A 6 -10.92 0.87 -9.30
CA GLY A 6 -10.42 -0.42 -9.76
C GLY A 6 -8.91 -0.46 -9.75
N PRO A 7 -8.31 -1.57 -10.20
CA PRO A 7 -6.87 -1.63 -10.36
C PRO A 7 -6.42 -0.57 -11.37
N VAL A 8 -5.45 0.25 -10.99
CA VAL A 8 -4.73 1.17 -11.90
C VAL A 8 -3.41 0.57 -12.41
N GLY A 9 -3.03 -0.60 -11.91
CA GLY A 9 -1.80 -1.30 -12.28
C GLY A 9 -1.41 -2.36 -11.27
N ALA A 10 -0.25 -3.00 -11.48
CA ALA A 10 0.28 -3.97 -10.53
C ALA A 10 1.00 -3.27 -9.37
N GLY A 11 0.81 -3.75 -8.14
CA GLY A 11 1.34 -3.11 -6.93
C GLY A 11 2.83 -2.75 -6.97
N ARG A 12 3.67 -3.62 -7.56
CA ARG A 12 5.11 -3.40 -7.75
C ARG A 12 5.47 -2.12 -8.52
N GLU A 13 4.57 -1.67 -9.39
CA GLU A 13 4.78 -0.52 -10.26
C GLU A 13 4.70 0.80 -9.50
N PHE A 14 4.14 0.77 -8.29
CA PHE A 14 3.93 1.93 -7.43
C PHE A 14 4.92 2.02 -6.26
N ASN A 15 6.01 1.24 -6.31
CA ASN A 15 7.12 1.36 -5.36
C ASN A 15 8.16 2.38 -5.85
N ALA A 16 8.41 2.44 -7.16
CA ALA A 16 9.29 3.43 -7.76
C ALA A 16 8.60 4.79 -7.98
N ASP A 17 9.32 5.75 -8.54
CA ASP A 17 8.72 7.02 -8.98
C ASP A 17 7.80 6.74 -10.19
N PHE A 18 6.49 6.75 -9.97
CA PHE A 18 5.48 6.28 -10.93
C PHE A 18 4.62 7.38 -11.57
N PHE A 19 4.77 8.63 -11.11
CA PHE A 19 4.03 9.77 -11.62
C PHE A 19 4.92 11.02 -11.69
N ASP A 20 4.48 11.98 -12.48
CA ASP A 20 5.02 13.33 -12.52
C ASP A 20 3.91 14.33 -12.12
N LEU A 21 4.29 15.44 -11.49
CA LEU A 21 3.36 16.50 -11.12
C LEU A 21 3.06 17.40 -12.32
N ARG A 22 1.79 17.76 -12.50
CA ARG A 22 1.34 18.74 -13.49
C ARG A 22 0.39 19.73 -12.83
N GLY A 23 0.96 20.73 -12.16
CA GLY A 23 0.18 21.67 -11.36
C GLY A 23 -0.47 20.96 -10.18
N ASP A 24 -1.80 21.06 -10.10
CA ASP A 24 -2.62 20.47 -9.02
C ASP A 24 -3.08 19.04 -9.35
N ASP A 25 -2.39 18.35 -10.25
CA ASP A 25 -2.72 17.01 -10.71
C ASP A 25 -1.46 16.15 -10.93
N VAL A 26 -1.67 14.85 -11.13
CA VAL A 26 -0.62 13.87 -11.42
C VAL A 26 -0.77 13.32 -12.83
N VAL A 27 0.35 12.91 -13.42
CA VAL A 27 0.40 12.13 -14.66
C VAL A 27 1.15 10.83 -14.37
N PHE A 28 0.47 9.70 -14.51
CA PHE A 28 1.10 8.40 -14.36
C PHE A 28 2.03 8.13 -15.54
N ARG A 29 3.24 7.64 -15.24
CA ARG A 29 4.27 7.39 -16.26
C ARG A 29 3.95 6.20 -17.15
N LYS A 30 3.15 5.25 -16.65
CA LYS A 30 2.64 4.13 -17.44
C LYS A 30 1.35 4.52 -18.14
N GLU A 31 1.32 4.35 -19.46
CA GLU A 31 0.17 4.70 -20.30
C GLU A 31 -1.13 4.02 -19.84
N GLU A 32 -1.07 2.74 -19.47
CA GLU A 32 -2.25 2.01 -18.99
C GLU A 32 -2.76 2.56 -17.66
N ALA A 33 -1.86 2.85 -16.71
CA ALA A 33 -2.23 3.44 -15.43
C ALA A 33 -2.82 4.84 -15.62
N GLU A 34 -2.22 5.65 -16.49
CA GLU A 34 -2.74 6.98 -16.83
C GLU A 34 -4.12 6.89 -17.48
N ARG A 35 -4.31 5.98 -18.43
CA ARG A 35 -5.60 5.75 -19.08
C ARG A 35 -6.69 5.37 -18.07
N LEU A 36 -6.38 4.46 -17.14
CA LEU A 36 -7.32 4.02 -16.10
C LEU A 36 -7.64 5.16 -15.12
N TYR A 37 -6.60 5.85 -14.63
CA TYR A 37 -6.74 7.02 -13.77
C TYR A 37 -7.65 8.10 -14.40
N ARG A 38 -7.39 8.46 -15.67
CA ARG A 38 -8.20 9.43 -16.41
C ARG A 38 -9.64 8.96 -16.61
N GLY A 39 -9.84 7.67 -16.88
CA GLY A 39 -11.17 7.07 -16.96
C GLY A 39 -11.95 7.23 -15.65
N PHE A 40 -11.33 6.93 -14.52
CA PHE A 40 -11.99 7.09 -13.21
C PHE A 40 -12.32 8.55 -12.90
N LEU A 41 -11.41 9.48 -13.20
CA LEU A 41 -11.68 10.91 -13.04
C LEU A 41 -12.84 11.38 -13.93
N GLN A 42 -12.88 10.93 -15.19
CA GLN A 42 -13.94 11.26 -16.14
C GLN A 42 -15.30 10.75 -15.66
N ASP A 43 -15.38 9.51 -15.20
CA ASP A 43 -16.60 8.90 -14.66
C ASP A 43 -17.09 9.61 -13.38
N LEU A 44 -16.17 10.19 -12.61
CA LEU A 44 -16.48 11.05 -11.45
C LEU A 44 -16.80 12.50 -11.83
N GLY A 45 -16.66 12.88 -13.11
CA GLY A 45 -16.80 14.26 -13.57
C GLY A 45 -15.72 15.21 -13.02
N ALA A 46 -14.60 14.68 -12.57
CA ALA A 46 -13.48 15.44 -12.03
C ALA A 46 -12.42 15.67 -13.14
N PRO A 47 -12.05 16.92 -13.48
CA PRO A 47 -11.03 17.17 -14.50
C PRO A 47 -9.60 16.85 -14.05
N GLY A 48 -9.37 16.69 -12.75
CA GLY A 48 -8.06 16.45 -12.14
C GLY A 48 -8.21 16.03 -10.68
N LEU A 49 -7.09 15.61 -10.06
CA LEU A 49 -7.07 15.16 -8.66
C LEU A 49 -7.60 16.22 -7.68
N ASP A 50 -7.26 17.49 -7.91
CA ASP A 50 -7.67 18.66 -7.11
C ASP A 50 -9.18 18.91 -7.10
N ARG A 51 -9.91 18.34 -8.05
CA ARG A 51 -11.37 18.47 -8.15
C ARG A 51 -12.13 17.25 -7.65
N LEU A 52 -11.45 16.26 -7.08
CA LEU A 52 -12.14 15.18 -6.38
C LEU A 52 -12.89 15.74 -5.17
N THR A 53 -14.19 15.43 -5.11
CA THR A 53 -15.08 15.82 -4.00
C THR A 53 -15.40 14.65 -3.05
N ILE A 54 -14.86 13.47 -3.36
CA ILE A 54 -15.02 12.24 -2.58
C ILE A 54 -13.67 11.81 -1.98
N PRO A 55 -13.66 11.02 -0.89
CA PRO A 55 -12.42 10.52 -0.32
C PRO A 55 -11.65 9.62 -1.30
N LEU A 56 -10.32 9.75 -1.30
CA LEU A 56 -9.43 8.90 -2.06
C LEU A 56 -9.03 7.68 -1.23
N VAL A 57 -9.28 6.48 -1.75
CA VAL A 57 -8.82 5.22 -1.15
C VAL A 57 -7.72 4.63 -2.03
N ALA A 58 -6.54 4.36 -1.46
CA ALA A 58 -5.40 3.83 -2.20
C ALA A 58 -4.64 2.75 -1.43
N THR A 59 -3.83 1.97 -2.15
CA THR A 59 -2.94 0.95 -1.58
C THR A 59 -1.50 1.09 -2.10
N PHE A 60 -1.14 2.27 -2.62
CA PHE A 60 0.21 2.53 -3.13
C PHE A 60 1.25 2.40 -2.02
N GLY A 61 2.42 1.83 -2.34
CA GLY A 61 3.50 1.58 -1.39
C GLY A 61 3.26 0.43 -0.41
N LEU A 62 2.08 -0.21 -0.43
CA LEU A 62 1.72 -1.27 0.51
C LEU A 62 1.91 -2.69 -0.07
N SER A 63 2.60 -2.82 -1.20
CA SER A 63 2.97 -4.13 -1.76
C SER A 63 4.18 -4.73 -1.04
N ALA A 64 4.11 -4.91 0.28
CA ALA A 64 5.26 -5.23 1.11
C ALA A 64 5.96 -6.56 0.75
N HIS A 65 5.26 -7.50 0.13
CA HIS A 65 5.87 -8.75 -0.37
C HIS A 65 6.98 -8.46 -1.39
N THR A 66 6.81 -7.42 -2.22
CA THR A 66 7.86 -6.99 -3.17
C THR A 66 9.04 -6.35 -2.48
N LEU A 67 8.80 -5.55 -1.43
CA LEU A 67 9.84 -4.94 -0.61
C LEU A 67 10.65 -6.04 0.09
N ALA A 68 9.95 -7.01 0.66
CA ALA A 68 10.49 -8.12 1.42
C ALA A 68 11.03 -9.30 0.59
N THR A 69 11.11 -9.16 -0.74
CA THR A 69 11.75 -10.17 -1.61
C THR A 69 13.13 -10.51 -1.07
N THR A 70 13.40 -11.79 -0.82
CA THR A 70 14.57 -12.28 -0.07
C THR A 70 15.89 -11.74 -0.63
N GLU A 71 15.98 -11.65 -1.96
CA GLU A 71 17.11 -11.16 -2.72
C GLU A 71 17.49 -9.71 -2.38
N ASN A 72 16.51 -8.84 -2.10
CA ASN A 72 16.74 -7.43 -1.74
C ASN A 72 17.55 -7.31 -0.44
N TRP A 73 17.44 -8.29 0.45
CA TRP A 73 17.99 -8.23 1.81
C TRP A 73 19.24 -9.07 1.99
N ARG A 74 19.65 -9.81 0.96
CA ARG A 74 20.79 -10.72 1.02
C ARG A 74 22.10 -10.03 1.43
N VAL A 75 22.29 -8.77 1.03
CA VAL A 75 23.49 -7.99 1.36
C VAL A 75 23.58 -7.63 2.86
N TYR A 76 22.46 -7.64 3.57
CA TYR A 76 22.40 -7.31 5.01
C TYR A 76 22.46 -8.54 5.92
N ARG A 77 22.60 -9.74 5.33
CA ARG A 77 22.66 -11.00 6.08
C ARG A 77 24.10 -11.39 6.38
N ASP A 78 24.29 -11.99 7.55
CA ASP A 78 25.56 -12.59 7.94
C ASP A 78 25.80 -13.95 7.27
N HIS A 79 26.90 -14.61 7.63
CA HIS A 79 27.25 -15.92 7.07
C HIS A 79 26.26 -17.04 7.44
N THR A 80 25.40 -16.86 8.45
CA THR A 80 24.34 -17.79 8.84
C THR A 80 23.04 -17.54 8.08
N GLY A 81 22.97 -16.45 7.31
CA GLY A 81 21.73 -15.99 6.66
C GLY A 81 20.85 -15.16 7.59
N GLY A 82 21.28 -14.87 8.81
CA GLY A 82 20.56 -14.03 9.77
C GLY A 82 20.76 -12.54 9.50
N LEU A 83 19.78 -11.73 9.88
CA LEU A 83 19.95 -10.28 9.98
C LEU A 83 20.56 -9.95 11.34
N ALA A 84 21.38 -8.89 11.39
CA ALA A 84 21.96 -8.43 12.66
C ALA A 84 20.85 -8.10 13.67
N PRO A 85 21.02 -8.41 14.98
CA PRO A 85 20.04 -8.07 16.00
C PRO A 85 19.68 -6.57 15.97
N GLY A 86 18.37 -6.28 16.00
CA GLY A 86 17.86 -4.91 15.95
C GLY A 86 17.89 -4.23 14.57
N PHE A 87 18.38 -4.90 13.52
CA PHE A 87 18.40 -4.34 12.17
C PHE A 87 17.01 -3.92 11.69
N LEU A 88 16.01 -4.79 11.83
CA LEU A 88 14.62 -4.53 11.39
C LEU A 88 13.92 -3.40 12.16
N THR A 89 14.46 -3.01 13.31
CA THR A 89 13.97 -1.89 14.12
C THR A 89 14.87 -0.65 14.02
N SER A 90 15.91 -0.70 13.18
CA SER A 90 16.90 0.37 13.04
C SER A 90 16.42 1.48 12.10
N ALA A 91 16.97 2.68 12.28
CA ALA A 91 16.75 3.80 11.35
C ALA A 91 17.20 3.47 9.92
N LEU A 92 18.31 2.73 9.75
CA LEU A 92 18.80 2.33 8.43
C LEU A 92 17.77 1.48 7.68
N PHE A 93 17.18 0.49 8.35
CA PHE A 93 16.13 -0.33 7.74
C PHE A 93 14.92 0.52 7.34
N ALA A 94 14.47 1.40 8.24
CA ALA A 94 13.38 2.31 7.95
C ALA A 94 13.67 3.20 6.74
N ASP A 95 14.85 3.83 6.68
CA ASP A 95 15.27 4.69 5.58
C ASP A 95 15.30 3.95 4.24
N ILE A 96 15.78 2.69 4.23
CA ILE A 96 15.76 1.84 3.03
C ILE A 96 14.31 1.60 2.58
N VAL A 97 13.43 1.16 3.48
CA VAL A 97 12.03 0.88 3.17
C VAL A 97 11.33 2.14 2.64
N LEU A 98 11.50 3.28 3.31
CA LEU A 98 10.91 4.56 2.88
C LEU A 98 11.46 5.02 1.53
N ALA A 99 12.75 4.81 1.26
CA ALA A 99 13.34 5.10 -0.05
C ALA A 99 12.76 4.22 -1.16
N MET A 100 12.42 2.96 -0.85
CA MET A 100 11.79 2.01 -1.77
C MET A 100 10.32 2.30 -2.05
N VAL A 101 9.65 3.14 -1.25
CA VAL A 101 8.24 3.55 -1.46
C VAL A 101 8.08 5.07 -1.60
N ARG A 102 9.17 5.80 -1.84
CA ARG A 102 9.18 7.27 -1.88
C ARG A 102 8.16 7.85 -2.87
N GLY A 103 7.91 7.16 -3.99
CA GLY A 103 6.93 7.55 -4.99
C GLY A 103 5.52 7.53 -4.41
N ALA A 104 5.15 6.45 -3.71
CA ALA A 104 3.87 6.37 -3.02
C ALA A 104 3.73 7.46 -1.95
N LEU A 105 4.77 7.68 -1.13
CA LEU A 105 4.76 8.74 -0.11
C LEU A 105 4.65 10.14 -0.72
N ALA A 106 5.25 10.38 -1.88
CA ALA A 106 5.11 11.64 -2.61
C ALA A 106 3.67 11.83 -3.12
N PHE A 107 3.04 10.76 -3.63
CA PHE A 107 1.65 10.80 -4.07
C PHE A 107 0.70 11.13 -2.91
N TYR A 108 0.83 10.45 -1.77
CA TYR A 108 -0.01 10.74 -0.58
C TYR A 108 0.18 12.18 -0.09
N ARG A 109 1.43 12.67 -0.01
CA ARG A 109 1.70 14.06 0.36
C ARG A 109 1.05 15.05 -0.60
N HIS A 110 1.10 14.79 -1.90
CA HIS A 110 0.48 15.66 -2.89
C HIS A 110 -1.05 15.66 -2.74
N ALA A 111 -1.69 14.49 -2.67
CA ALA A 111 -3.14 14.37 -2.49
C ALA A 111 -3.64 15.09 -1.22
N LEU A 112 -2.92 14.92 -0.10
CA LEU A 112 -3.21 15.65 1.14
C LEU A 112 -3.01 17.16 0.98
N GLY A 113 -1.96 17.59 0.25
CA GLY A 113 -1.69 18.99 -0.06
C GLY A 113 -2.78 19.66 -0.90
N LEU A 114 -3.53 18.90 -1.68
CA LEU A 114 -4.73 19.34 -2.40
C LEU A 114 -5.98 19.44 -1.51
N GLY A 115 -5.86 19.08 -0.22
CA GLY A 115 -6.97 19.09 0.74
C GLY A 115 -7.88 17.86 0.64
N LEU A 116 -7.45 16.80 -0.05
CA LEU A 116 -8.23 15.56 -0.14
C LEU A 116 -8.21 14.81 1.18
N ARG A 117 -9.34 14.17 1.51
CA ARG A 117 -9.38 13.12 2.53
C ARG A 117 -8.83 11.83 1.92
N VAL A 118 -7.76 11.29 2.50
CA VAL A 118 -7.04 10.15 1.93
C VAL A 118 -7.01 8.99 2.92
N LEU A 119 -7.39 7.80 2.45
CA LEU A 119 -7.37 6.56 3.20
C LEU A 119 -6.41 5.56 2.54
N ALA A 120 -5.60 4.89 3.35
CA ALA A 120 -4.76 3.78 2.92
C ALA A 120 -5.25 2.47 3.54
N VAL A 121 -5.47 1.46 2.68
CA VAL A 121 -5.91 0.13 3.12
C VAL A 121 -4.71 -0.80 3.25
N MET A 122 -4.46 -1.30 4.46
CA MET A 122 -3.40 -2.28 4.68
C MET A 122 -3.67 -3.56 3.88
N PRO A 123 -2.63 -4.15 3.26
CA PRO A 123 -2.79 -5.30 2.39
C PRO A 123 -3.10 -6.56 3.21
N PRO A 124 -3.49 -7.66 2.56
CA PRO A 124 -3.52 -8.97 3.19
C PRO A 124 -2.18 -9.31 3.86
N GLN A 125 -2.21 -9.95 5.04
CA GLN A 125 -1.00 -10.41 5.73
C GLN A 125 -0.58 -11.79 5.21
N ARG A 126 -0.32 -11.84 3.90
CA ARG A 126 0.06 -13.05 3.17
C ARG A 126 1.46 -12.89 2.62
N VAL A 127 2.36 -13.76 3.08
CA VAL A 127 3.78 -13.73 2.72
C VAL A 127 4.04 -14.85 1.70
N PRO A 128 4.28 -14.51 0.42
CA PRO A 128 4.62 -15.52 -0.58
C PRO A 128 6.03 -16.06 -0.32
N GLY A 129 6.33 -17.29 -0.76
CA GLY A 129 7.58 -17.97 -0.43
C GLY A 129 8.88 -17.30 -0.91
N MET A 130 8.79 -16.32 -1.82
CA MET A 130 9.94 -15.50 -2.24
C MET A 130 10.25 -14.34 -1.27
N SER A 131 9.34 -14.03 -0.34
CA SER A 131 9.46 -12.92 0.60
C SER A 131 9.88 -13.43 1.98
N ASP A 132 10.74 -12.67 2.65
CA ASP A 132 11.08 -12.90 4.05
C ASP A 132 9.95 -12.36 4.95
N GLN A 133 9.45 -13.20 5.84
CA GLN A 133 8.31 -12.87 6.72
C GLN A 133 8.64 -11.75 7.71
N ASP A 134 9.81 -11.79 8.36
CA ASP A 134 10.17 -10.81 9.37
C ASP A 134 10.37 -9.43 8.73
N VAL A 135 11.03 -9.41 7.57
CA VAL A 135 11.16 -8.20 6.76
C VAL A 135 9.81 -7.70 6.27
N PHE A 136 8.90 -8.58 5.84
CA PHE A 136 7.56 -8.22 5.39
C PHE A 136 6.76 -7.51 6.48
N LEU A 137 6.75 -8.06 7.70
CA LEU A 137 6.05 -7.48 8.83
C LEU A 137 6.69 -6.14 9.25
N ALA A 138 8.02 -6.09 9.33
CA ALA A 138 8.74 -4.87 9.70
C ALA A 138 8.58 -3.75 8.66
N ALA A 139 8.68 -4.06 7.36
CA ALA A 139 8.55 -3.08 6.29
C ALA A 139 7.14 -2.49 6.24
N GLN A 140 6.09 -3.31 6.42
CA GLN A 140 4.72 -2.80 6.50
C GLN A 140 4.54 -1.83 7.65
N GLU A 141 5.13 -2.13 8.82
CA GLU A 141 4.99 -1.27 9.98
C GLU A 141 5.68 0.08 9.78
N VAL A 142 6.86 0.09 9.14
CA VAL A 142 7.54 1.32 8.71
C VAL A 142 6.65 2.16 7.79
N VAL A 143 6.10 1.57 6.73
CA VAL A 143 5.26 2.31 5.77
C VAL A 143 3.97 2.79 6.44
N ARG A 144 3.33 1.96 7.26
CA ARG A 144 2.11 2.32 7.99
C ARG A 144 2.34 3.50 8.92
N ALA A 145 3.41 3.46 9.72
CA ALA A 145 3.75 4.53 10.65
C ALA A 145 4.04 5.85 9.92
N GLU A 146 4.69 5.79 8.76
CA GLU A 146 4.94 6.98 7.95
C GLU A 146 3.66 7.56 7.34
N LEU A 147 2.76 6.71 6.83
CA LEU A 147 1.46 7.17 6.32
C LEU A 147 0.60 7.81 7.41
N ASP A 148 0.58 7.21 8.60
CA ASP A 148 -0.08 7.78 9.79
C ASP A 148 0.51 9.14 10.16
N ARG A 149 1.85 9.26 10.16
CA ARG A 149 2.55 10.53 10.40
C ARG A 149 2.22 11.61 9.37
N LEU A 150 1.95 11.24 8.12
CA LEU A 150 1.51 12.17 7.07
C LEU A 150 0.06 12.63 7.26
N GLY A 151 -0.73 11.95 8.11
CA GLY A 151 -2.16 12.21 8.30
C GLY A 151 -3.06 11.41 7.35
N VAL A 152 -2.56 10.33 6.74
CA VAL A 152 -3.39 9.39 5.97
C VAL A 152 -4.17 8.52 6.94
N GLU A 153 -5.47 8.37 6.72
CA GLU A 153 -6.29 7.48 7.53
C GLU A 153 -6.01 6.01 7.18
N ILE A 154 -5.61 5.22 8.18
CA ILE A 154 -5.28 3.81 7.97
C ILE A 154 -6.50 2.92 8.23
N VAL A 155 -6.84 2.10 7.25
CA VAL A 155 -7.74 0.94 7.41
C VAL A 155 -6.86 -0.28 7.71
N ASP A 156 -6.69 -0.56 9.01
CA ASP A 156 -5.89 -1.68 9.50
C ASP A 156 -6.78 -2.79 10.04
N LEU A 157 -6.88 -3.88 9.25
CA LEU A 157 -7.65 -5.05 9.62
C LEU A 157 -6.82 -6.12 10.34
N ARG A 158 -5.50 -5.95 10.48
CA ARG A 158 -4.59 -6.97 11.05
C ARG A 158 -5.12 -7.52 12.38
N PRO A 159 -5.54 -6.70 13.36
CA PRO A 159 -6.07 -7.21 14.64
C PRO A 159 -7.29 -8.14 14.52
N ARG A 160 -7.99 -8.09 13.39
CA ARG A 160 -9.22 -8.86 13.13
C ARG A 160 -9.00 -10.04 12.20
N VAL A 161 -7.90 -10.09 11.45
CA VAL A 161 -7.73 -11.08 10.38
C VAL A 161 -6.49 -11.93 10.53
N THR A 162 -5.55 -11.55 11.39
CA THR A 162 -4.33 -12.34 11.63
C THR A 162 -4.49 -13.33 12.77
N ASP A 163 -3.63 -14.33 12.80
CA ASP A 163 -3.38 -15.20 13.95
C ASP A 163 -2.24 -14.64 14.84
N ASP A 164 -1.82 -15.42 15.82
CA ASP A 164 -0.78 -15.07 16.79
C ASP A 164 0.62 -14.91 16.15
N SER A 165 0.81 -15.42 14.93
CA SER A 165 2.06 -15.23 14.17
C SER A 165 2.05 -13.92 13.35
N GLY A 166 0.93 -13.19 13.36
CA GLY A 166 0.74 -12.00 12.53
C GLY A 166 0.37 -12.32 11.08
N LEU A 167 0.17 -13.59 10.74
CA LEU A 167 -0.23 -14.02 9.39
C LEU A 167 -1.75 -14.08 9.25
N GLN A 168 -2.25 -13.84 8.04
CA GLN A 168 -3.67 -13.84 7.76
C GLN A 168 -4.28 -15.23 7.95
N ARG A 169 -5.36 -15.31 8.74
CA ARG A 169 -6.11 -16.54 8.97
C ARG A 169 -6.70 -17.06 7.67
N ALA A 170 -6.67 -18.37 7.48
CA ALA A 170 -7.15 -19.05 6.26
C ALA A 170 -8.57 -18.64 5.83
N ALA A 171 -9.46 -18.33 6.79
CA ALA A 171 -10.82 -17.85 6.51
C ALA A 171 -10.88 -16.56 5.68
N PHE A 172 -9.78 -15.80 5.59
CA PHE A 172 -9.66 -14.55 4.84
C PHE A 172 -8.72 -14.66 3.63
N CYS A 173 -8.09 -15.81 3.39
CA CYS A 173 -7.15 -16.01 2.29
C CYS A 173 -7.87 -16.47 1.02
N GLU A 174 -7.42 -15.96 -0.13
CA GLU A 174 -7.75 -16.57 -1.42
C GLU A 174 -7.01 -17.91 -1.57
N ALA A 175 -7.70 -18.94 -2.02
CA ALA A 175 -7.22 -20.33 -1.93
C ALA A 175 -6.05 -20.61 -2.89
N ASP A 176 -6.16 -20.13 -4.13
CA ASP A 176 -5.22 -20.44 -5.22
C ASP A 176 -4.21 -19.31 -5.49
N ASP A 177 -4.22 -18.29 -4.65
CA ASP A 177 -3.35 -17.13 -4.73
C ASP A 177 -2.48 -17.09 -3.47
N THR A 178 -1.29 -16.48 -3.47
CA THR A 178 -0.40 -16.41 -2.29
C THR A 178 -0.29 -15.02 -1.67
N ILE A 179 -0.93 -14.00 -2.26
CA ILE A 179 -0.82 -12.60 -1.87
C ILE A 179 -2.19 -11.93 -1.63
N HIS A 180 -3.29 -12.44 -2.21
CA HIS A 180 -4.61 -11.80 -2.14
C HIS A 180 -5.49 -12.32 -1.00
N GLY A 181 -6.33 -11.45 -0.44
CA GLY A 181 -7.41 -11.86 0.44
C GLY A 181 -8.62 -12.32 -0.37
N ASN A 182 -9.49 -13.12 0.24
CA ASN A 182 -10.73 -13.57 -0.40
C ASN A 182 -11.86 -12.54 -0.24
N LEU A 183 -13.06 -12.92 -0.69
CA LEU A 183 -14.26 -12.09 -0.57
C LEU A 183 -14.60 -11.71 0.89
N ALA A 184 -14.36 -12.58 1.87
CA ALA A 184 -14.61 -12.26 3.28
C ALA A 184 -13.69 -11.13 3.77
N PHE A 185 -12.42 -11.15 3.36
CA PHE A 185 -11.49 -10.04 3.62
C PHE A 185 -11.98 -8.74 2.97
N GLY A 186 -12.36 -8.79 1.70
CA GLY A 186 -12.89 -7.61 0.97
C GLY A 186 -14.15 -7.03 1.63
N ARG A 187 -15.05 -7.87 2.15
CA ARG A 187 -16.23 -7.42 2.91
C ARG A 187 -15.86 -6.67 4.19
N LEU A 188 -14.80 -7.08 4.88
CA LEU A 188 -14.32 -6.37 6.07
C LEU A 188 -13.75 -5.00 5.72
N ILE A 189 -13.00 -4.88 4.61
CA ILE A 189 -12.49 -3.59 4.11
C ILE A 189 -13.67 -2.66 3.81
N LEU A 190 -14.63 -3.15 3.03
CA LEU A 190 -15.80 -2.34 2.67
C LEU A 190 -16.58 -1.89 3.91
N ALA A 191 -16.81 -2.77 4.88
CA ALA A 191 -17.49 -2.41 6.12
C ALA A 191 -16.74 -1.33 6.91
N ASP A 192 -15.40 -1.39 6.98
CA ASP A 192 -14.59 -0.38 7.67
C ASP A 192 -14.64 0.97 6.94
N LEU A 193 -14.56 0.96 5.60
CA LEU A 193 -14.69 2.16 4.77
C LEU A 193 -16.07 2.82 4.95
N LEU A 194 -17.15 2.04 4.88
CA LEU A 194 -18.52 2.54 5.10
C LEU A 194 -18.70 3.12 6.52
N ALA A 195 -18.13 2.48 7.54
CA ALA A 195 -18.19 2.98 8.92
C ALA A 195 -17.45 4.33 9.10
N ARG A 196 -16.50 4.63 8.20
CA ARG A 196 -15.77 5.91 8.12
C ARG A 196 -16.46 6.95 7.25
N GLY A 197 -17.66 6.67 6.76
CA GLY A 197 -18.48 7.61 5.98
C GLY A 197 -18.17 7.67 4.49
N LEU A 198 -17.65 6.58 3.91
CA LEU A 198 -17.65 6.38 2.45
C LEU A 198 -19.01 5.89 1.91
#